data_AF-A0A0A2TG34-F1
#
_entry.id   AF-A0A0A2TG34-F1
#
_cell.length_a   1.000
_cell.length_b   1.000
_cell.length_c   1.000
_cell.angle_alpha   90.00
_cell.angle_beta   90.00
_cell.angle_gamma   90.00
#
_symmetry.space_group_name_H-M   'P 1'
#
loop_
_entity.id
_entity.type
_entity.pdbx_description
1 polymer ?
#
loop_
_entity_poly.entity_id
_entity_poly.type
_entity_poly.pdbx_seq_one_letter_code
_entity_poly.pdbx_strand_id
1 'polypeptide(L)'
;MRIVLISITSILVLAILTFSISMASNPFKANKVEEKAKDYVDKKFDDNIEYMKILNDNMGNFPNLDYAAKMVNQADNIQFLVYENTQSGEMEDTYIAEKWEEALTEEITPYINEHFNKVLRFNVHFQQNVGKKFNVSSENPISFKEYDVRPSVSITLEREVKEGDKPLFNNFVTYLNEEIGLQKGFVTMKYSPNPPGPLLKKSWSTNIEENK
;
A
#
# COMPACT_ATOMS: atom_id res chain seq x y z
N MET A 1 -9.69 31.45 -39.20
CA MET A 1 -9.39 30.02 -38.91
C MET A 1 -7.93 29.78 -38.48
N ARG A 2 -6.91 30.25 -39.23
CA ARG A 2 -5.48 30.08 -38.84
C ARG A 2 -5.09 30.69 -37.48
N ILE A 3 -5.59 31.88 -37.13
CA ILE A 3 -5.29 32.56 -35.86
C ILE A 3 -5.87 31.81 -34.64
N VAL A 4 -7.08 31.27 -34.77
CA VAL A 4 -7.75 30.46 -33.73
C VAL A 4 -7.03 29.12 -33.51
N LEU A 5 -6.53 28.50 -34.60
CA LEU A 5 -5.74 27.27 -34.50
C LEU A 5 -4.40 27.50 -33.77
N ILE A 6 -3.73 28.63 -34.04
CA ILE A 6 -2.48 29.00 -33.36
C ILE A 6 -2.72 29.27 -31.86
N SER A 7 -3.82 29.95 -31.50
CA SER A 7 -4.11 30.23 -30.09
C SER A 7 -4.42 28.96 -29.28
N ILE A 8 -5.16 28.01 -29.86
CA ILE A 8 -5.48 26.71 -29.22
C ILE A 8 -4.19 25.89 -29.03
N THR A 9 -3.33 25.82 -30.04
CA THR A 9 -2.06 25.09 -29.93
C THR A 9 -1.14 25.71 -28.87
N SER A 10 -1.05 27.04 -28.79
CA SER A 10 -0.25 27.71 -27.76
C SER A 10 -0.77 27.47 -26.34
N ILE A 11 -2.09 27.45 -26.15
CA ILE A 11 -2.71 27.14 -24.85
C ILE A 11 -2.40 25.69 -24.46
N LEU A 12 -2.51 24.75 -25.39
CA LEU A 12 -2.22 23.34 -25.16
C LEU A 12 -0.75 23.13 -24.78
N VAL A 13 0.18 23.76 -25.51
CA VAL A 13 1.62 23.70 -25.20
C VAL A 13 1.91 24.29 -23.82
N LEU A 14 1.31 25.43 -23.49
CA LEU A 14 1.48 26.04 -22.16
C LEU A 14 0.93 25.14 -21.05
N ALA A 15 -0.23 24.53 -21.24
CA ALA A 15 -0.82 23.60 -20.27
C ALA A 15 0.05 22.34 -20.07
N ILE A 16 0.64 21.80 -21.15
CA ILE A 16 1.58 20.67 -21.05
C ILE A 16 2.85 21.08 -20.30
N LEU A 17 3.37 22.28 -20.54
CA LEU A 17 4.56 22.79 -19.87
C LEU A 17 4.32 23.04 -18.38
N THR A 18 3.22 23.69 -18.02
CA THR A 18 2.88 23.93 -16.60
C THR A 18 2.63 22.63 -15.86
N PHE A 19 1.97 21.66 -16.50
CA PHE A 19 1.79 20.32 -15.95
C PHE A 19 3.12 19.58 -15.78
N SER A 20 4.03 19.66 -16.77
CA SER A 20 5.34 19.02 -16.67
C SER A 20 6.19 19.61 -15.54
N ILE A 21 6.12 20.92 -15.35
CA ILE A 21 6.81 21.61 -14.24
C ILE A 21 6.18 21.25 -12.90
N SER A 22 4.84 21.16 -12.79
CA SER A 22 4.18 20.79 -11.54
C SER A 22 4.45 19.33 -11.15
N MET A 23 4.68 18.46 -12.12
CA MET A 23 5.02 17.05 -11.89
C MET A 23 6.51 16.82 -11.57
N ALA A 24 7.37 17.82 -11.82
CA ALA A 24 8.80 17.70 -11.56
C ALA A 24 9.09 17.62 -10.05
N SER A 25 9.99 16.72 -9.68
CA SER A 25 10.50 16.62 -8.31
C SER A 25 11.26 17.89 -7.93
N ASN A 26 10.99 18.44 -6.74
CA ASN A 26 11.76 19.54 -6.20
C ASN A 26 13.04 18.99 -5.54
N PRO A 27 14.23 19.24 -6.12
CA PRO A 27 15.47 18.63 -5.63
C PRO A 27 15.82 19.09 -4.21
N PHE A 28 15.45 20.31 -3.81
CA PHE A 28 15.70 20.80 -2.45
C PHE A 28 14.85 20.04 -1.43
N LYS A 29 13.57 19.78 -1.74
CA LYS A 29 12.69 18.99 -0.87
C LYS A 29 13.15 17.53 -0.81
N ALA A 30 13.51 16.94 -1.95
CA ALA A 30 14.00 15.58 -2.04
C ALA A 30 15.27 15.37 -1.18
N ASN A 31 16.27 16.24 -1.34
CA ASN A 31 17.52 16.16 -0.57
C ASN A 31 17.27 16.34 0.93
N LYS A 32 16.37 17.26 1.32
CA LYS A 32 16.02 17.47 2.73
C LYS A 32 15.36 16.25 3.35
N VAL A 33 14.45 15.59 2.63
CA VAL A 33 13.82 14.35 3.11
C VAL A 33 14.82 13.20 3.17
N GLU A 34 15.73 13.09 2.21
CA GLU A 34 16.81 12.09 2.25
C GLU A 34 17.68 12.25 3.51
N GLU A 35 18.14 13.46 3.80
CA GLU A 35 18.97 13.75 4.97
C GLU A 35 18.24 13.44 6.28
N LYS A 36 16.99 13.93 6.43
CA LYS A 36 16.15 13.65 7.60
C LYS A 36 15.87 12.17 7.77
N ALA A 37 15.65 11.44 6.68
CA ALA A 37 15.34 10.03 6.74
C ALA A 37 16.55 9.19 7.16
N LYS A 38 17.75 9.55 6.70
CA LYS A 38 19.00 8.92 7.17
C LYS A 38 19.19 9.15 8.66
N ASP A 39 19.08 10.41 9.11
CA ASP A 39 19.19 10.75 10.54
C ASP A 39 18.12 10.06 11.41
N TYR A 40 16.89 9.92 10.89
CA TYR A 40 15.82 9.18 11.57
C TYR A 40 16.16 7.70 11.74
N VAL A 41 16.63 7.09 10.66
CA VAL A 41 16.96 5.66 10.63
C VAL A 41 18.14 5.36 11.55
N ASP A 42 19.21 6.14 11.48
CA ASP A 42 20.42 5.98 12.31
C ASP A 42 20.12 6.04 13.82
N LYS A 43 19.04 6.72 14.21
CA LYS A 43 18.60 6.85 15.61
C LYS A 43 17.63 5.76 16.06
N LYS A 44 16.91 5.15 15.13
CA LYS A 44 15.77 4.27 15.43
C LYS A 44 16.04 2.80 15.14
N PHE A 45 16.96 2.50 14.22
CA PHE A 45 17.24 1.14 13.77
C PHE A 45 18.70 0.80 14.11
N ASP A 46 18.89 -0.32 14.80
CA ASP A 46 20.21 -0.91 15.02
C ASP A 46 20.70 -1.71 13.80
N ASP A 47 19.79 -2.02 12.87
CA ASP A 47 20.04 -2.79 11.66
C ASP A 47 20.74 -1.98 10.57
N ASN A 48 21.40 -2.69 9.65
CA ASN A 48 21.96 -2.08 8.45
C ASN A 48 20.84 -1.73 7.46
N ILE A 49 20.31 -0.51 7.59
CA ILE A 49 19.32 0.04 6.68
C ILE A 49 20.03 0.75 5.52
N GLU A 50 19.72 0.34 4.29
CA GLU A 50 20.27 0.95 3.07
C GLU A 50 19.27 1.89 2.41
N TYR A 51 19.75 3.07 2.02
CA TYR A 51 19.00 4.02 1.21
C TYR A 51 18.94 3.56 -0.26
N MET A 52 17.73 3.51 -0.82
CA MET A 52 17.53 3.15 -2.22
C MET A 52 17.32 4.36 -3.12
N LYS A 53 16.31 5.18 -2.81
CA LYS A 53 15.90 6.33 -3.65
C LYS A 53 14.89 7.23 -2.94
N ILE A 54 14.71 8.44 -3.44
CA ILE A 54 13.56 9.29 -3.11
C ILE A 54 12.33 8.95 -3.98
N LEU A 55 11.18 8.90 -3.34
CA LEU A 55 9.84 8.91 -3.93
C LEU A 55 9.23 10.30 -3.76
N ASN A 56 8.57 10.78 -4.81
CA ASN A 56 7.79 12.01 -4.80
C ASN A 56 6.35 11.66 -5.17
N ASP A 57 5.40 11.92 -4.30
CA ASP A 57 3.99 11.64 -4.52
C ASP A 57 3.28 12.82 -5.20
N ASN A 58 3.70 13.12 -6.43
CA ASN A 58 3.12 14.19 -7.25
C ASN A 58 1.67 13.92 -7.70
N MET A 59 1.12 12.74 -7.43
CA MET A 59 -0.24 12.35 -7.80
C MET A 59 -1.19 12.20 -6.58
N GLY A 60 -0.71 12.43 -5.35
CA GLY A 60 -1.54 12.36 -4.14
C GLY A 60 -2.07 10.96 -3.84
N ASN A 61 -1.27 9.93 -4.11
CA ASN A 61 -1.59 8.54 -3.77
C ASN A 61 -1.51 8.27 -2.26
N PHE A 62 -0.73 9.08 -1.55
CA PHE A 62 -0.48 8.98 -0.12
C PHE A 62 -1.03 10.24 0.58
N PRO A 63 -1.98 10.10 1.52
CA PRO A 63 -2.67 11.25 2.09
C PRO A 63 -1.77 12.17 2.96
N ASN A 64 -0.68 11.64 3.50
CA ASN A 64 0.15 12.31 4.51
C ASN A 64 1.63 12.44 4.09
N LEU A 65 1.93 12.28 2.81
CA LEU A 65 3.30 12.19 2.30
C LEU A 65 3.41 12.94 0.98
N ASP A 66 4.35 13.89 0.92
CA ASP A 66 4.76 14.53 -0.33
C ASP A 66 6.01 13.85 -0.91
N TYR A 67 6.98 13.54 -0.03
CA TYR A 67 8.25 12.92 -0.37
C TYR A 67 8.57 11.84 0.67
N ALA A 68 9.17 10.73 0.21
CA ALA A 68 9.65 9.67 1.06
C ALA A 68 11.04 9.22 0.61
N ALA A 69 11.91 8.89 1.56
CA ALA A 69 13.05 8.04 1.27
C ALA A 69 12.61 6.58 1.32
N LYS A 70 12.84 5.86 0.23
CA LYS A 70 12.70 4.41 0.19
C LYS A 70 13.98 3.78 0.75
N MET A 71 13.80 2.96 1.76
CA MET A 71 14.85 2.27 2.48
C MET A 71 14.65 0.75 2.36
N VAL A 72 15.69 -0.03 2.63
CA VAL A 72 15.61 -1.48 2.79
C VAL A 72 16.36 -1.90 4.05
N ASN A 73 15.73 -2.73 4.89
CA ASN A 73 16.45 -3.40 5.95
C ASN A 73 17.16 -4.62 5.37
N GLN A 74 18.50 -4.68 5.47
CA GLN A 74 19.27 -5.79 4.93
C GLN A 74 19.11 -7.10 5.72
N ALA A 75 18.64 -7.03 6.97
CA ALA A 75 18.48 -8.20 7.83
C ALA A 75 17.31 -9.10 7.37
N ASP A 76 16.20 -8.50 6.98
CA ASP A 76 14.98 -9.20 6.54
C ASP A 76 14.49 -8.80 5.15
N ASN A 77 15.25 -7.96 4.43
CA ASN A 77 14.97 -7.50 3.07
C ASN A 77 13.63 -6.74 2.93
N ILE A 78 13.08 -6.23 4.05
CA ILE A 78 11.86 -5.41 4.06
C ILE A 78 12.18 -4.03 3.47
N GLN A 79 11.46 -3.67 2.40
CA GLN A 79 11.51 -2.34 1.81
C GLN A 79 10.42 -1.47 2.40
N PHE A 80 10.77 -0.28 2.86
CA PHE A 80 9.84 0.61 3.55
C PHE A 80 10.11 2.07 3.22
N LEU A 81 9.17 2.93 3.59
CA LEU A 81 9.26 4.37 3.39
C LEU A 81 9.57 5.06 4.71
N VAL A 82 10.38 6.11 4.65
CA VAL A 82 10.62 7.05 5.73
C VAL A 82 10.28 8.44 5.21
N TYR A 83 9.41 9.16 5.90
CA TYR A 83 8.85 10.42 5.43
C TYR A 83 8.53 11.38 6.57
N GLU A 84 8.46 12.67 6.26
CA GLU A 84 7.89 13.67 7.17
C GLU A 84 6.38 13.71 6.95
N ASN A 85 5.61 13.35 7.96
CA ASN A 85 4.15 13.36 7.89
C ASN A 85 3.66 14.80 7.71
N THR A 86 2.92 15.07 6.64
CA THR A 86 2.52 16.43 6.28
C THR A 86 1.52 17.06 7.26
N GLN A 87 0.83 16.25 8.07
CA GLN A 87 -0.11 16.74 9.09
C GLN A 87 0.57 17.04 10.42
N SER A 88 1.46 16.16 10.90
CA SER A 88 2.12 16.31 12.20
C SER A 88 3.48 17.03 12.13
N GLY A 89 4.13 17.02 10.96
CA GLY A 89 5.51 17.49 10.79
C GLY A 89 6.56 16.54 11.40
N GLU A 90 6.16 15.36 11.86
CA GLU A 90 7.06 14.38 12.46
C GLU A 90 7.54 13.35 11.45
N MET A 91 8.74 12.81 11.66
CA MET A 91 9.23 11.68 10.87
C MET A 91 8.50 10.39 11.24
N GLU A 92 8.06 9.67 10.22
CA GLU A 92 7.38 8.38 10.32
C GLU A 92 7.99 7.39 9.35
N ASP A 93 7.75 6.10 9.61
CA ASP A 93 8.15 5.01 8.73
C ASP A 93 7.03 4.00 8.54
N THR A 94 7.13 3.20 7.47
CA THR A 94 6.20 2.11 7.16
C THR A 94 6.73 0.73 7.53
N TYR A 95 7.89 0.60 8.17
CA TYR A 95 8.61 -0.68 8.31
C TYR A 95 7.75 -1.78 8.96
N ILE A 96 7.09 -1.46 10.08
CA ILE A 96 6.20 -2.42 10.77
C ILE A 96 4.98 -2.77 9.92
N ALA A 97 4.45 -1.81 9.14
CA ALA A 97 3.33 -2.08 8.24
C ALA A 97 3.74 -3.09 7.16
N GLU A 98 4.86 -2.83 6.47
CA GLU A 98 5.38 -3.70 5.40
C GLU A 98 5.70 -5.10 5.93
N LYS A 99 6.33 -5.19 7.11
CA LYS A 99 6.66 -6.46 7.76
C LYS A 99 5.42 -7.27 8.12
N TRP A 100 4.37 -6.63 8.63
CA TRP A 100 3.10 -7.30 8.93
C TRP A 100 2.29 -7.63 7.66
N GLU A 101 2.39 -6.82 6.61
CA GLU A 101 1.83 -7.12 5.29
C GLU A 101 2.44 -8.39 4.70
N GLU A 102 3.77 -8.52 4.74
CA GLU A 102 4.49 -9.71 4.27
C GLU A 102 4.11 -10.95 5.10
N ALA A 103 4.15 -10.86 6.42
CA ALA A 103 3.79 -11.96 7.31
C ALA A 103 2.36 -12.47 7.07
N LEU A 104 1.37 -11.57 6.99
CA LEU A 104 -0.02 -11.97 6.72
C LEU A 104 -0.17 -12.52 5.29
N THR A 105 0.55 -11.95 4.31
CA THR A 105 0.55 -12.45 2.92
C THR A 105 1.05 -13.89 2.86
N GLU A 106 2.17 -14.18 3.51
CA GLU A 106 2.73 -15.53 3.58
C GLU A 106 1.76 -16.51 4.25
N GLU A 107 1.14 -16.11 5.35
CA GLU A 107 0.23 -16.97 6.13
C GLU A 107 -1.03 -17.36 5.33
N ILE A 108 -1.58 -16.47 4.51
CA ILE A 108 -2.83 -16.73 3.78
C ILE A 108 -2.61 -17.25 2.36
N THR A 109 -1.39 -17.13 1.81
CA THR A 109 -1.06 -17.59 0.45
C THR A 109 -1.41 -19.07 0.20
N PRO A 110 -1.16 -20.02 1.12
CA PRO A 110 -1.56 -21.41 0.94
C PRO A 110 -3.07 -21.56 0.69
N TYR A 111 -3.91 -20.92 1.50
CA TYR A 111 -5.37 -20.93 1.33
C TYR A 111 -5.79 -20.33 -0.01
N ILE A 112 -5.17 -19.21 -0.40
CA ILE A 112 -5.44 -18.57 -1.70
C ILE A 112 -5.15 -19.52 -2.85
N ASN A 113 -3.98 -20.19 -2.83
CA ASN A 113 -3.56 -21.11 -3.88
C ASN A 113 -4.42 -22.38 -3.95
N GLU A 114 -4.90 -22.86 -2.80
CA GLU A 114 -5.74 -24.07 -2.73
C GLU A 114 -7.17 -23.80 -3.22
N HIS A 115 -7.78 -22.68 -2.81
CA HIS A 115 -9.21 -22.46 -2.98
C HIS A 115 -9.58 -21.50 -4.13
N PHE A 116 -8.68 -20.59 -4.52
CA PHE A 116 -8.96 -19.63 -5.58
C PHE A 116 -8.27 -20.02 -6.88
N ASN A 117 -9.04 -20.01 -7.98
CA ASN A 117 -8.49 -20.13 -9.32
C ASN A 117 -8.42 -18.77 -10.01
N LYS A 118 -7.48 -18.64 -10.96
CA LYS A 118 -7.32 -17.43 -11.78
C LYS A 118 -7.10 -16.17 -10.94
N VAL A 119 -6.31 -16.27 -9.87
CA VAL A 119 -5.92 -15.09 -9.08
C VAL A 119 -5.02 -14.21 -9.93
N LEU A 120 -5.47 -13.00 -10.26
CA LEU A 120 -4.68 -12.00 -10.98
C LEU A 120 -3.71 -11.29 -10.04
N ARG A 121 -4.21 -10.94 -8.85
CA ARG A 121 -3.45 -10.28 -7.78
C ARG A 121 -4.15 -10.48 -6.45
N PHE A 122 -3.38 -10.54 -5.39
CA PHE A 122 -3.84 -10.48 -4.02
C PHE A 122 -2.89 -9.59 -3.23
N ASN A 123 -3.45 -8.64 -2.47
CA ASN A 123 -2.68 -7.68 -1.70
C ASN A 123 -3.23 -7.62 -0.26
N VAL A 124 -2.32 -7.46 0.69
CA VAL A 124 -2.60 -7.07 2.07
C VAL A 124 -2.17 -5.62 2.24
N HIS A 125 -2.90 -4.86 3.05
CA HIS A 125 -2.49 -3.51 3.41
C HIS A 125 -2.76 -3.20 4.88
N PHE A 126 -1.76 -2.71 5.60
CA PHE A 126 -1.90 -2.15 6.94
C PHE A 126 -1.81 -0.62 6.90
N GLN A 127 -2.31 0.05 7.95
CA GLN A 127 -2.12 1.50 8.06
C GLN A 127 -0.61 1.79 8.14
N GLN A 128 -0.13 2.72 7.31
CA GLN A 128 1.30 2.99 7.17
C GLN A 128 2.01 3.29 8.50
N ASN A 129 1.33 3.96 9.43
CA ASN A 129 1.90 4.38 10.71
C ASN A 129 1.65 3.39 11.88
N VAL A 130 1.29 2.11 11.62
CA VAL A 130 0.99 1.15 12.70
C VAL A 130 2.12 1.01 13.71
N GLY A 131 3.39 1.03 13.26
CA GLY A 131 4.54 0.93 14.17
C GLY A 131 4.56 2.06 15.20
N LYS A 132 4.34 3.29 14.75
CA LYS A 132 4.22 4.46 15.65
C LYS A 132 2.95 4.40 16.49
N LYS A 133 1.80 4.10 15.88
CA LYS A 133 0.48 4.07 16.54
C LYS A 133 0.43 3.09 17.71
N PHE A 134 1.06 1.93 17.56
CA PHE A 134 1.07 0.87 18.57
C PHE A 134 2.39 0.78 19.33
N ASN A 135 3.31 1.71 19.11
CA ASN A 135 4.64 1.75 19.73
C ASN A 135 5.41 0.42 19.58
N VAL A 136 5.42 -0.12 18.37
CA VAL A 136 6.10 -1.37 18.02
C VAL A 136 7.53 -1.06 17.59
N SER A 137 8.50 -1.71 18.23
CA SER A 137 9.92 -1.61 17.88
C SER A 137 10.23 -2.48 16.66
N SER A 138 11.19 -2.03 15.85
CA SER A 138 11.77 -2.77 14.73
C SER A 138 12.61 -3.97 15.17
N GLU A 139 13.19 -3.92 16.38
CA GLU A 139 14.09 -4.96 16.93
C GLU A 139 13.36 -6.25 17.32
N ASN A 140 12.11 -6.13 17.79
CA ASN A 140 11.30 -7.27 18.21
C ASN A 140 9.84 -7.03 17.82
N PRO A 141 9.51 -7.17 16.53
CA PRO A 141 8.16 -6.89 16.05
C PRO A 141 7.23 -7.98 16.56
N ILE A 142 6.46 -7.61 17.58
CA ILE A 142 5.37 -8.41 18.11
C ILE A 142 4.38 -8.68 16.97
N SER A 143 3.76 -9.87 16.98
CA SER A 143 2.78 -10.28 15.98
C SER A 143 1.64 -9.26 15.86
N PHE A 144 1.19 -8.96 14.64
CA PHE A 144 0.04 -8.09 14.40
C PHE A 144 -1.23 -8.56 15.12
N LYS A 145 -1.31 -9.87 15.45
CA LYS A 145 -2.44 -10.49 16.15
C LYS A 145 -2.61 -10.01 17.59
N GLU A 146 -1.58 -9.41 18.18
CA GLU A 146 -1.62 -8.87 19.55
C GLU A 146 -2.18 -7.43 19.61
N TYR A 147 -2.45 -6.82 18.45
CA TYR A 147 -2.86 -5.43 18.34
C TYR A 147 -4.26 -5.30 17.75
N ASP A 148 -4.93 -4.19 18.05
CA ASP A 148 -6.21 -3.83 17.44
C ASP A 148 -6.04 -3.25 16.04
N VAL A 149 -5.45 -4.06 15.15
CA VAL A 149 -5.19 -3.72 13.75
C VAL A 149 -6.41 -3.98 12.87
N ARG A 150 -6.48 -3.27 11.74
CA ARG A 150 -7.57 -3.38 10.75
C ARG A 150 -6.96 -3.43 9.35
N PRO A 151 -6.27 -4.52 8.96
CA PRO A 151 -5.72 -4.62 7.62
C PRO A 151 -6.84 -4.72 6.57
N SER A 152 -6.49 -4.37 5.34
CA SER A 152 -7.33 -4.60 4.17
C SER A 152 -6.75 -5.74 3.34
N VAL A 153 -7.58 -6.71 3.00
CA VAL A 153 -7.21 -7.85 2.16
C VAL A 153 -8.01 -7.76 0.86
N SER A 154 -7.32 -7.70 -0.29
CA SER A 154 -7.97 -7.57 -1.59
C SER A 154 -7.50 -8.65 -2.55
N ILE A 155 -8.43 -9.45 -3.05
CA ILE A 155 -8.20 -10.46 -4.10
C ILE A 155 -8.84 -9.97 -5.41
N THR A 156 -8.14 -10.10 -6.53
CA THR A 156 -8.69 -9.88 -7.87
C THR A 156 -8.59 -11.17 -8.67
N LEU A 157 -9.71 -11.64 -9.21
CA LEU A 157 -9.77 -12.82 -10.06
C LEU A 157 -9.88 -12.42 -11.54
N GLU A 158 -9.11 -13.08 -12.40
CA GLU A 158 -9.09 -12.92 -13.86
C GLU A 158 -10.15 -13.81 -14.52
N ARG A 159 -11.42 -13.51 -14.23
CA ARG A 159 -12.59 -14.18 -14.81
C ARG A 159 -13.85 -13.38 -14.54
N GLU A 160 -14.95 -13.79 -15.16
CA GLU A 160 -16.28 -13.34 -14.74
C GLU A 160 -16.70 -13.96 -13.40
N VAL A 161 -17.70 -13.32 -12.81
CA VAL A 161 -18.35 -13.73 -11.57
C VAL A 161 -19.12 -15.04 -11.78
N LYS A 162 -18.98 -15.98 -10.83
CA LYS A 162 -19.70 -17.26 -10.80
C LYS A 162 -20.61 -17.35 -9.58
N GLU A 163 -21.60 -18.24 -9.62
CA GLU A 163 -22.56 -18.42 -8.52
C GLU A 163 -21.89 -18.87 -7.20
N GLY A 164 -20.86 -19.74 -7.27
CA GLY A 164 -20.14 -20.26 -6.11
C GLY A 164 -19.16 -19.29 -5.44
N ASP A 165 -18.97 -18.10 -6.00
CA ASP A 165 -17.96 -17.16 -5.51
C ASP A 165 -18.36 -16.47 -4.20
N LYS A 166 -19.66 -16.26 -3.93
CA LYS A 166 -20.10 -15.68 -2.65
C LYS A 166 -19.83 -16.64 -1.48
N PRO A 167 -20.17 -17.94 -1.55
CA PRO A 167 -19.73 -18.91 -0.55
C PRO A 167 -18.20 -18.96 -0.41
N LEU A 168 -17.45 -18.98 -1.52
CA LEU A 168 -15.98 -18.95 -1.48
C LEU A 168 -15.43 -17.70 -0.76
N PHE A 169 -16.02 -16.53 -1.02
CA PHE A 169 -15.69 -15.28 -0.32
C PHE A 169 -15.93 -15.41 1.19
N ASN A 170 -17.11 -15.88 1.58
CA ASN A 170 -17.47 -15.99 2.98
C ASN A 170 -16.56 -16.98 3.72
N ASN A 171 -16.25 -18.12 3.10
CA ASN A 171 -15.33 -19.11 3.66
C ASN A 171 -13.93 -18.52 3.88
N PHE A 172 -13.45 -17.69 2.94
CA PHE A 172 -12.18 -17.01 3.10
C PHE A 172 -12.21 -15.98 4.25
N VAL A 173 -13.28 -15.21 4.39
CA VAL A 173 -13.45 -14.29 5.53
C VAL A 173 -13.51 -15.04 6.85
N THR A 174 -14.20 -16.19 6.89
CA THR A 174 -14.23 -17.08 8.07
C THR A 174 -12.83 -17.63 8.39
N TYR A 175 -12.07 -18.09 7.39
CA TYR A 175 -10.69 -18.53 7.55
C TYR A 175 -9.80 -17.43 8.15
N LEU A 176 -9.91 -16.19 7.66
CA LEU A 176 -9.18 -15.06 8.23
C LEU A 176 -9.54 -14.81 9.70
N ASN A 177 -10.82 -14.96 10.07
CA ASN A 177 -11.25 -14.76 11.45
C ASN A 177 -10.80 -15.90 12.37
N GLU A 178 -11.15 -17.14 12.02
CA GLU A 178 -11.07 -18.31 12.90
C GLU A 178 -9.69 -18.96 12.92
N GLU A 179 -9.04 -19.09 11.75
CA GLU A 179 -7.77 -19.81 11.63
C GLU A 179 -6.57 -18.85 11.74
N ILE A 180 -6.64 -17.71 11.06
CA ILE A 180 -5.57 -16.69 11.14
C ILE A 180 -5.68 -15.88 12.45
N GLY A 181 -6.87 -15.78 13.03
CA GLY A 181 -7.10 -14.98 14.24
C GLY A 181 -7.22 -13.47 13.96
N LEU A 182 -7.54 -13.08 12.73
CA LEU A 182 -7.70 -11.68 12.35
C LEU A 182 -9.11 -11.20 12.73
N GLN A 183 -9.23 -10.59 13.91
CA GLN A 183 -10.54 -10.20 14.46
C GLN A 183 -11.24 -9.05 13.72
N LYS A 184 -10.47 -8.17 13.09
CA LYS A 184 -10.97 -6.98 12.38
C LYS A 184 -10.21 -6.78 11.09
N GLY A 185 -10.88 -6.17 10.12
CA GLY A 185 -10.27 -5.86 8.84
C GLY A 185 -11.31 -5.76 7.74
N PHE A 186 -10.87 -5.37 6.55
CA PHE A 186 -11.75 -5.22 5.40
C PHE A 186 -11.32 -6.15 4.28
N VAL A 187 -12.21 -7.02 3.83
CA VAL A 187 -11.91 -8.00 2.77
C VAL A 187 -12.67 -7.61 1.53
N THR A 188 -12.01 -7.63 0.37
CA THR A 188 -12.64 -7.39 -0.93
C THR A 188 -12.23 -8.44 -1.96
N MET A 189 -13.18 -8.92 -2.74
CA MET A 189 -12.95 -9.75 -3.91
C MET A 189 -13.50 -9.06 -5.16
N LYS A 190 -12.59 -8.81 -6.12
CA LYS A 190 -12.84 -8.09 -7.38
C LYS A 190 -12.61 -9.01 -8.57
N TYR A 191 -13.08 -8.56 -9.73
CA TYR A 191 -13.02 -9.32 -10.97
C TYR A 191 -12.45 -8.46 -12.09
N SER A 192 -11.64 -9.07 -12.95
CA SER A 192 -11.18 -8.50 -14.22
C SER A 192 -11.49 -9.52 -15.32
N PRO A 193 -11.92 -9.09 -16.52
CA PRO A 193 -12.15 -10.03 -17.63
C PRO A 193 -10.86 -10.74 -18.04
N ASN A 194 -10.98 -11.78 -18.87
CA ASN A 194 -9.84 -12.41 -19.54
C ASN A 194 -9.98 -12.19 -21.06
N PRO A 195 -9.05 -11.49 -21.74
CA PRO A 195 -7.80 -10.94 -21.21
C PRO A 195 -8.02 -9.79 -20.19
N PRO A 196 -7.03 -9.50 -19.31
CA PRO A 196 -7.18 -8.51 -18.24
C PRO A 196 -7.57 -7.13 -18.76
N GLY A 197 -8.60 -6.57 -18.14
CA GLY A 197 -9.14 -5.25 -18.47
C GLY A 197 -9.63 -4.51 -17.24
N PRO A 198 -10.44 -3.45 -17.42
CA PRO A 198 -11.07 -2.73 -16.31
C PRO A 198 -11.82 -3.67 -15.37
N LEU A 199 -11.81 -3.34 -14.08
CA LEU A 199 -12.52 -4.14 -13.08
C LEU A 199 -14.01 -4.21 -13.39
N LEU A 200 -14.60 -5.40 -13.23
CA LEU A 200 -16.04 -5.59 -13.37
C LEU A 200 -16.77 -4.89 -12.23
N LYS A 201 -17.99 -4.41 -12.51
CA LYS A 201 -18.82 -3.69 -11.53
C LYS A 201 -19.15 -4.54 -10.30
N LYS A 202 -19.35 -5.85 -10.49
CA LYS A 202 -19.70 -6.76 -9.41
C LYS A 202 -18.45 -7.15 -8.62
N SER A 203 -18.54 -7.00 -7.31
CA SER A 203 -17.50 -7.37 -6.34
C SER A 203 -18.17 -7.79 -5.03
N TRP A 204 -17.39 -8.41 -4.16
CA TRP A 204 -17.79 -8.71 -2.78
C TRP A 204 -16.88 -7.97 -1.83
N SER A 205 -17.45 -7.43 -0.75
CA SER A 205 -16.68 -6.80 0.30
C SER A 205 -17.40 -6.89 1.63
N THR A 206 -16.66 -7.04 2.73
CA THR A 206 -17.21 -7.04 4.09
C THR A 206 -16.14 -6.68 5.10
N ASN A 207 -16.55 -6.21 6.28
CA ASN A 207 -15.68 -6.17 7.44
C ASN A 207 -15.63 -7.57 8.08
N ILE A 208 -14.45 -8.02 8.52
CA ILE A 208 -14.29 -9.35 9.12
C ILE A 208 -15.17 -9.50 10.37
N GLU A 209 -15.30 -8.43 11.15
CA GLU A 209 -16.12 -8.41 12.37
C GLU A 209 -17.63 -8.53 12.13
N GLU A 210 -18.10 -8.33 10.89
CA GLU A 210 -19.52 -8.40 10.51
C GLU A 210 -19.92 -9.80 10.02
N ASN A 211 -18.96 -10.67 9.71
CA ASN A 211 -19.22 -12.03 9.24
C ASN A 211 -19.27 -13.01 10.42
N LYS A 212 -20.31 -12.87 11.25
CA LYS A 212 -20.62 -13.76 12.38
C LYS A 212 -21.89 -14.57 12.12
#